data_AF-A0A9P0KQP7-F1
#
_entry.id   AF-A0A9P0KQP7-F1
#
_cell.length_a   1.000
_cell.length_b   1.000
_cell.length_c   1.000
_cell.angle_alpha   90.00
_cell.angle_beta   90.00
_cell.angle_gamma   90.00
#
_symmetry.space_group_name_H-M   'P 1'
#
loop_
_entity.id
_entity.type
_entity.pdbx_description
1 polymer ?
#
loop_
_entity_poly.entity_id
_entity_poly.type
_entity_poly.pdbx_seq_one_letter_code
_entity_poly.pdbx_strand_id
1 'polypeptide(L)'
;MSLFNIEMRFVRKPKDEPYWIVEFPSEVEVKLLASRSVSLRNCIELWAHAPNVQKLHEELKLYPKSLMQPYVQADKSFKIEVDTFCKHFSQKEKVDKLEAFSYLPVDGPVDLKTPDVTFQYIEYYGIIPHCPPEQPYEVFFGRWVRKILR
;
A
#
# COMPACT_ATOMS: atom_id res chain seq x y z
N MET A 1 6.81 1.89 -29.66
CA MET A 1 7.96 1.97 -28.74
C MET A 1 7.61 1.24 -27.46
N SER A 2 7.83 -0.08 -27.39
CA SER A 2 7.65 -0.87 -26.16
C SER A 2 8.91 -0.72 -25.33
N LEU A 3 8.94 0.25 -24.41
CA LEU A 3 10.20 0.62 -23.78
C LEU A 3 10.81 -0.50 -22.93
N PHE A 4 10.02 -1.45 -22.45
CA PHE A 4 10.46 -2.77 -22.00
C PHE A 4 9.35 -3.74 -22.34
N ASN A 5 9.67 -4.98 -22.71
CA ASN A 5 8.69 -6.06 -22.87
C ASN A 5 8.22 -6.53 -21.48
N ILE A 6 7.78 -5.59 -20.63
CA ILE A 6 7.23 -5.86 -19.31
C ILE A 6 5.78 -6.27 -19.52
N GLU A 7 5.49 -7.53 -19.19
CA GLU A 7 4.13 -8.01 -19.12
C GLU A 7 3.48 -7.43 -17.86
N MET A 8 2.65 -6.40 -18.05
CA MET A 8 1.86 -5.79 -16.99
C MET A 8 0.38 -6.04 -17.30
N ARG A 9 -0.32 -6.74 -16.40
CA ARG A 9 -1.74 -7.02 -16.54
C ARG A 9 -2.55 -6.12 -15.63
N PHE A 10 -3.44 -5.32 -16.20
CA PHE A 10 -4.39 -4.53 -15.42
C PHE A 10 -5.48 -5.42 -14.85
N VAL A 11 -5.64 -5.44 -13.53
CA VAL A 11 -6.75 -6.14 -12.86
C VAL A 11 -8.07 -5.42 -13.14
N ARG A 12 -8.01 -4.09 -13.26
CA ARG A 12 -9.14 -3.23 -13.63
C ARG A 12 -8.68 -2.23 -14.68
N LYS A 13 -9.58 -1.86 -15.60
CA LYS A 13 -9.29 -0.82 -16.59
C LYS A 13 -8.93 0.48 -15.87
N PRO A 14 -7.79 1.13 -16.19
CA PRO A 14 -7.45 2.42 -15.63
C PRO A 14 -8.56 3.43 -15.87
N LYS A 15 -8.90 4.16 -14.81
CA LYS A 15 -9.75 5.34 -14.85
C LYS A 15 -8.90 6.57 -14.50
N ASP A 16 -9.51 7.74 -14.47
CA ASP A 16 -8.91 8.97 -13.97
C ASP A 16 -8.80 8.97 -12.42
N GLU A 17 -8.33 7.86 -11.87
CA GLU A 17 -8.16 7.59 -10.44
C GLU A 17 -6.66 7.40 -10.14
N PRO A 18 -6.19 7.79 -8.94
CA PRO A 18 -4.76 7.84 -8.62
C PRO A 18 -4.11 6.47 -8.38
N TYR A 19 -4.90 5.39 -8.31
CA TYR A 19 -4.43 4.05 -7.97
C TYR A 19 -4.71 3.07 -9.10
N TRP A 20 -3.68 2.32 -9.50
CA TRP A 20 -3.80 1.22 -10.45
C TRP A 20 -3.47 -0.10 -9.77
N ILE A 21 -4.36 -1.06 -9.88
CA ILE A 21 -4.10 -2.45 -9.47
C ILE A 21 -3.68 -3.23 -10.70
N VAL A 22 -2.44 -3.68 -10.67
CA VAL A 22 -1.77 -4.35 -11.77
C VAL A 22 -1.02 -5.55 -11.24
N GLU A 23 -0.85 -6.54 -12.10
CA GLU A 23 -0.03 -7.71 -11.85
C GLU A 23 1.23 -7.66 -12.70
N PHE A 24 2.31 -8.13 -12.10
CA PHE A 24 3.61 -8.29 -12.73
C PHE A 24 4.13 -9.71 -12.48
N PRO A 25 4.98 -10.24 -13.38
CA PRO A 25 5.57 -11.56 -13.20
C PRO A 25 6.58 -11.61 -12.04
N SER A 26 7.26 -10.50 -11.73
CA SER A 26 8.12 -10.41 -10.54
C SER A 26 8.28 -8.97 -10.01
N GLU A 27 8.87 -8.87 -8.81
CA GLU A 27 9.25 -7.60 -8.19
C GLU A 27 10.31 -6.83 -9.01
N VAL A 28 11.12 -7.53 -9.82
CA VAL A 28 12.19 -6.94 -10.64
C VAL A 28 11.61 -6.04 -11.73
N GLU A 29 10.55 -6.47 -12.43
CA GLU A 29 9.88 -5.66 -13.44
C GLU A 29 9.21 -4.43 -12.82
N VAL A 30 8.61 -4.57 -11.63
CA VAL A 30 8.02 -3.45 -10.88
C VAL A 30 9.09 -2.40 -10.59
N LYS A 31 10.25 -2.82 -10.08
CA LYS A 31 11.37 -1.92 -9.78
C LYS A 31 11.92 -1.26 -11.04
N LEU A 32 12.00 -1.99 -12.16
CA LEU A 32 12.45 -1.45 -13.43
C LEU A 32 11.49 -0.38 -13.96
N LEU A 33 10.18 -0.64 -13.93
CA LEU A 33 9.15 0.33 -14.31
C LEU A 33 9.20 1.58 -13.41
N ALA A 34 9.24 1.37 -12.10
CA ALA A 34 9.30 2.45 -11.11
C ALA A 34 10.54 3.33 -11.27
N SER A 35 11.68 2.75 -11.65
CA SER A 35 12.94 3.49 -11.83
C SER A 35 12.93 4.52 -12.96
N ARG A 36 11.98 4.39 -13.90
CA ARG A 36 11.84 5.27 -15.08
C ARG A 36 10.57 6.11 -15.03
N SER A 37 9.77 5.95 -13.99
CA SER A 37 8.48 6.61 -13.86
C SER A 37 8.63 7.94 -13.14
N VAL A 38 8.23 9.03 -13.80
CA VAL A 38 8.26 10.38 -13.22
C VAL A 38 7.00 10.68 -12.39
N SER A 39 5.87 10.04 -12.70
CA SER A 39 4.57 10.34 -12.10
C SER A 39 4.16 9.39 -10.98
N LEU A 40 4.82 8.22 -10.87
CA LEU A 40 4.52 7.27 -9.80
C LEU A 40 5.11 7.78 -8.48
N ARG A 41 4.32 7.72 -7.40
CA ARG A 41 4.75 8.11 -6.04
C ARG A 41 5.43 6.94 -5.32
N ASN A 42 4.84 5.76 -5.42
CA ASN A 42 5.38 4.51 -4.88
C ASN A 42 4.74 3.32 -5.59
N CYS A 43 5.30 2.14 -5.36
CA CYS A 43 4.70 0.87 -5.76
C CYS A 43 4.60 -0.01 -4.51
N ILE A 44 3.40 -0.56 -4.27
CA ILE A 44 3.16 -1.49 -3.18
C ILE A 44 2.83 -2.87 -3.74
N GLU A 45 3.39 -3.90 -3.11
CA GLU A 45 2.87 -5.26 -3.21
C GLU A 45 1.57 -5.31 -2.42
N LEU A 46 0.46 -5.51 -3.13
CA LEU A 46 -0.87 -5.46 -2.55
C LEU A 46 -1.16 -6.74 -1.77
N TRP A 47 -1.41 -6.63 -0.47
CA TRP A 47 -1.76 -7.76 0.38
C TRP A 47 -3.27 -7.87 0.61
N ALA A 48 -3.97 -6.73 0.67
CA ALA A 48 -5.43 -6.70 0.78
C ALA A 48 -6.00 -5.44 0.10
N HIS A 49 -7.22 -5.56 -0.45
CA HIS A 49 -7.95 -4.47 -1.09
C HIS A 49 -9.44 -4.68 -0.95
N ALA A 50 -10.11 -3.75 -0.27
CA ALA A 50 -11.51 -3.88 0.06
C ALA A 50 -12.29 -2.56 -0.11
N PRO A 51 -13.62 -2.61 -0.19
CA PRO A 51 -14.47 -1.40 -0.25
C PRO A 51 -14.61 -0.70 1.11
N ASN A 52 -14.11 -1.28 2.21
CA ASN A 52 -14.13 -0.68 3.54
C ASN A 52 -13.09 -1.32 4.47
N VAL A 53 -12.81 -0.64 5.57
CA VAL A 53 -11.79 -1.00 6.56
C VAL A 53 -12.05 -2.37 7.19
N GLN A 54 -13.30 -2.69 7.51
CA GLN A 54 -13.64 -3.98 8.14
C GLN A 54 -13.26 -5.16 7.22
N LYS A 55 -13.70 -5.13 5.97
CA LYS A 55 -13.37 -6.17 4.99
C LYS A 55 -11.88 -6.26 4.71
N LEU A 56 -11.17 -5.14 4.72
CA LEU A 56 -9.71 -5.13 4.58
C LEU A 56 -9.04 -5.95 5.68
N HIS A 57 -9.47 -5.77 6.93
CA HIS A 57 -8.95 -6.54 8.06
C HIS A 57 -9.27 -8.03 7.94
N GLU A 58 -10.44 -8.39 7.43
CA GLU A 58 -10.83 -9.78 7.15
C GLU A 58 -9.90 -10.40 6.09
N GLU A 59 -9.70 -9.73 4.96
CA GLU A 59 -8.80 -10.19 3.89
C GLU A 59 -7.36 -10.30 4.36
N LEU A 60 -6.86 -9.32 5.11
CA LEU A 60 -5.47 -9.29 5.57
C LEU A 60 -5.17 -10.41 6.56
N LYS A 61 -6.16 -10.83 7.37
CA LYS A 61 -6.04 -12.00 8.25
C LYS A 61 -5.99 -13.33 7.49
N LEU A 62 -6.56 -13.37 6.28
CA LEU A 62 -6.56 -14.54 5.40
C LEU A 62 -5.34 -14.58 4.47
N TYR A 63 -4.60 -13.47 4.35
CA TYR A 63 -3.43 -13.40 3.48
C TYR A 63 -2.36 -14.43 3.88
N PRO A 64 -1.73 -15.14 2.93
CA PRO A 64 -0.77 -16.19 3.25
C PRO A 64 0.41 -15.69 4.08
N LYS A 65 0.52 -16.17 5.32
CA LYS A 65 1.61 -15.80 6.24
C LYS A 65 2.99 -16.12 5.68
N SER A 66 3.11 -17.15 4.84
CA SER A 66 4.36 -17.49 4.15
C SER A 66 4.87 -16.38 3.23
N LEU A 67 3.98 -15.58 2.65
CA LEU A 67 4.33 -14.44 1.80
C LEU A 67 4.71 -13.21 2.62
N MET A 68 4.13 -13.05 3.82
CA MET A 68 4.51 -11.98 4.77
C MET A 68 5.85 -12.27 5.45
N GLN A 69 6.13 -13.55 5.73
CA GLN A 69 7.22 -13.99 6.60
C GLN A 69 8.58 -13.35 6.30
N PRO A 70 9.01 -13.18 5.03
CA PRO A 70 10.29 -12.54 4.71
C PRO A 70 10.41 -11.08 5.17
N TYR A 71 9.30 -10.42 5.52
CA TYR A 71 9.23 -8.98 5.78
C TYR A 71 8.80 -8.62 7.20
N VAL A 72 8.48 -9.61 8.02
CA VAL A 72 7.92 -9.40 9.37
C VAL A 72 8.78 -10.05 10.47
N GLN A 73 10.02 -10.38 10.14
CA GLN A 73 10.99 -11.03 11.02
C GLN A 73 11.41 -10.08 12.16
N ALA A 74 11.73 -10.64 13.33
CA ALA A 74 12.07 -9.88 14.53
C ALA A 74 13.34 -9.02 14.41
N ASP A 75 14.24 -9.35 13.49
CA ASP A 75 15.47 -8.60 13.19
C ASP A 75 15.24 -7.42 12.23
N LYS A 76 14.06 -7.31 11.61
CA LYS A 76 13.74 -6.26 10.64
C LYS A 76 12.95 -5.14 11.28
N SER A 77 13.51 -3.94 11.26
CA SER A 77 12.77 -2.75 11.64
C SER A 77 11.65 -2.44 10.65
N PHE A 78 10.53 -1.91 11.15
CA PHE A 78 9.40 -1.58 10.29
C PHE A 78 8.72 -0.26 10.62
N LYS A 79 7.95 0.23 9.67
CA LYS A 79 6.90 1.22 9.89
C LYS A 79 5.68 0.93 9.02
N ILE A 80 4.53 1.45 9.45
CA ILE A 80 3.32 1.50 8.64
C ILE A 80 3.01 2.97 8.34
N GLU A 81 2.96 3.33 7.06
CA GLU A 81 2.57 4.65 6.60
C GLU A 81 1.05 4.70 6.41
N VAL A 82 0.39 5.64 7.09
CA VAL A 82 -1.05 5.91 6.89
C VAL A 82 -1.21 7.06 5.91
N ASP A 83 -1.74 6.74 4.73
CA ASP A 83 -1.96 7.68 3.63
C ASP A 83 -3.45 7.79 3.30
N THR A 84 -3.84 8.91 2.71
CA THR A 84 -5.23 9.19 2.35
C THR A 84 -5.28 10.08 1.12
N PHE A 85 -6.29 9.88 0.30
CA PHE A 85 -6.53 10.70 -0.87
C PHE A 85 -7.89 11.40 -0.77
N CYS A 86 -7.90 12.71 -0.98
CA CYS A 86 -9.06 13.61 -0.81
C CYS A 86 -9.65 13.71 0.61
N LYS A 87 -8.90 13.32 1.65
CA LYS A 87 -9.23 13.58 3.05
C LYS A 87 -7.97 13.83 3.87
N HIS A 88 -8.06 14.63 4.94
CA HIS A 88 -6.97 14.84 5.89
C HIS A 88 -7.26 14.06 7.18
N PHE A 89 -6.24 13.37 7.71
CA PHE A 89 -6.30 12.74 9.04
C PHE A 89 -5.49 13.54 10.05
N SER A 90 -6.08 13.79 11.21
CA SER A 90 -5.35 14.22 12.40
C SER A 90 -4.33 13.16 12.82
N GLN A 91 -3.35 13.58 13.64
CA GLN A 91 -2.38 12.63 14.20
C GLN A 91 -3.06 11.55 15.05
N LYS A 92 -4.11 11.91 15.79
CA LYS A 92 -4.88 10.94 16.57
C LYS A 92 -5.51 9.88 15.68
N GLU A 93 -6.19 10.28 14.60
CA GLU A 93 -6.80 9.33 13.66
C GLU A 93 -5.77 8.41 13.01
N LYS A 94 -4.57 8.92 12.70
CA LYS A 94 -3.50 8.07 12.18
C LYS A 94 -3.05 7.03 13.19
N VAL A 95 -2.88 7.41 14.46
CA VAL A 95 -2.52 6.47 15.54
C VAL A 95 -3.63 5.43 15.72
N ASP A 96 -4.89 5.86 15.83
CA ASP A 96 -6.03 4.95 16.02
C ASP A 96 -6.14 3.94 14.85
N LYS A 97 -5.81 4.35 13.62
CA LYS A 97 -5.73 3.46 12.45
C LYS A 97 -4.56 2.48 12.54
N LEU A 98 -3.39 2.91 13.01
CA LEU A 98 -2.22 2.04 13.17
C LEU A 98 -2.48 0.94 14.20
N GLU A 99 -3.08 1.28 15.35
CA GLU A 99 -3.42 0.32 16.41
C GLU A 99 -4.39 -0.77 15.93
N ALA A 100 -5.25 -0.44 14.95
CA ALA A 100 -6.15 -1.42 14.33
C ALA A 100 -5.41 -2.54 13.58
N PHE A 101 -4.13 -2.37 13.23
CA PHE A 101 -3.28 -3.38 12.58
C PHE A 101 -2.41 -4.20 13.55
N SER A 102 -2.62 -4.07 14.86
CA SER A 102 -1.86 -4.79 15.90
C SER A 102 -1.90 -6.32 15.81
N TYR A 103 -2.83 -6.89 15.02
CA TYR A 103 -2.90 -8.34 14.77
C TYR A 103 -1.92 -8.83 13.69
N LEU A 104 -1.21 -7.93 13.00
CA LEU A 104 -0.20 -8.32 12.02
C LEU A 104 0.97 -9.01 12.74
N PRO A 105 1.57 -10.05 12.14
CA PRO A 105 2.66 -10.80 12.76
C PRO A 105 4.01 -10.07 12.62
N VAL A 106 4.05 -8.78 12.94
CA VAL A 106 5.24 -7.92 12.85
C VAL A 106 5.97 -7.93 14.20
N ASP A 107 7.03 -8.73 14.28
CA ASP A 107 7.77 -8.93 15.54
C ASP A 107 8.99 -7.99 15.70
N GLY A 108 9.33 -7.26 14.64
CA GLY A 108 10.51 -6.38 14.61
C GLY A 108 10.30 -5.02 15.31
N PRO A 109 11.38 -4.26 15.53
CA PRO A 109 11.29 -2.95 16.16
C PRO A 109 10.66 -1.89 15.24
N VAL A 110 9.95 -0.92 15.81
CA VAL A 110 9.42 0.22 15.04
C VAL A 110 10.54 1.24 14.78
N ASP A 111 10.85 1.53 13.52
CA ASP A 111 11.72 2.65 13.10
C ASP A 111 10.97 3.57 12.14
N LEU A 112 10.66 4.78 12.61
CA LEU A 112 9.94 5.78 11.82
C LEU A 112 10.82 6.53 10.82
N LYS A 113 12.15 6.50 11.00
CA LYS A 113 13.12 7.24 10.18
C LYS A 113 13.66 6.37 9.05
N THR A 114 14.20 5.20 9.38
CA THR A 114 14.99 4.36 8.46
C THR A 114 14.64 2.86 8.58
N PRO A 115 13.36 2.48 8.42
CA PRO A 115 12.96 1.08 8.56
C PRO A 115 13.50 0.22 7.44
N ASP A 116 13.76 -1.05 7.75
CA ASP A 116 14.06 -2.10 6.76
C ASP A 116 12.83 -2.39 5.88
N VAL A 117 11.63 -2.32 6.47
CA VAL A 117 10.37 -2.60 5.79
C VAL A 117 9.36 -1.49 6.03
N THR A 118 8.81 -0.94 4.94
CA THR A 118 7.67 -0.01 5.01
C THR A 118 6.42 -0.69 4.50
N PHE A 119 5.40 -0.75 5.33
CA PHE A 119 4.03 -1.07 4.92
C PHE A 119 3.26 0.23 4.69
N GLN A 120 2.17 0.14 3.94
CA GLN A 120 1.30 1.27 3.70
C GLN A 120 -0.15 0.86 3.81
N TYR A 121 -0.89 1.66 4.56
CA TYR A 121 -2.34 1.67 4.61
C TYR A 121 -2.85 2.91 3.88
N ILE A 122 -3.78 2.74 2.95
CA ILE A 122 -4.31 3.82 2.10
C ILE A 122 -5.83 3.82 2.18
N GLU A 123 -6.41 4.99 2.39
CA GLU A 123 -7.86 5.23 2.23
C GLU A 123 -8.14 6.18 1.06
N TYR A 124 -8.97 5.73 0.10
CA TYR A 124 -9.35 6.50 -1.08
C TYR A 124 -10.77 7.06 -0.95
N TYR A 125 -10.89 8.39 -0.89
CA TYR A 125 -12.18 9.10 -0.74
C TYR A 125 -12.70 9.73 -2.04
N GLY A 126 -12.17 9.32 -3.20
CA GLY A 126 -12.57 9.86 -4.50
C GLY A 126 -11.68 11.02 -4.94
N ILE A 127 -12.07 11.71 -6.01
CA ILE A 127 -11.29 12.82 -6.60
C ILE A 127 -11.88 14.21 -6.31
N ILE A 128 -12.95 14.30 -5.51
CA ILE A 128 -13.65 15.55 -5.20
C ILE A 128 -13.20 16.05 -3.82
N PRO A 129 -12.29 17.03 -3.72
CA PRO A 129 -11.64 17.40 -2.45
C PRO A 129 -12.55 18.12 -1.45
N HIS A 130 -13.69 18.68 -1.89
CA HIS A 130 -14.55 19.53 -1.05
C HIS A 130 -15.78 18.82 -0.48
N CYS A 131 -16.00 17.55 -0.82
CA CYS A 131 -17.10 16.76 -0.29
C CYS A 131 -16.69 15.29 -0.20
N PRO A 132 -15.67 14.94 0.60
CA PRO A 132 -15.31 13.55 0.78
C PRO A 132 -16.45 12.81 1.50
N PRO A 133 -16.75 11.57 1.10
CA PRO A 133 -17.69 10.73 1.83
C PRO A 133 -17.21 10.46 3.27
N GLU A 134 -18.12 10.05 4.14
CA GLU A 134 -17.79 9.67 5.52
C GLU A 134 -16.82 8.49 5.55
N GLN A 135 -17.06 7.49 4.70
CA GLN A 135 -16.26 6.28 4.54
C GLN A 135 -15.50 6.30 3.21
N PRO A 136 -14.29 5.70 3.13
CA PRO A 136 -13.55 5.61 1.88
C PRO A 136 -14.29 4.70 0.89
N TYR A 137 -14.12 4.96 -0.40
CA TYR A 137 -14.62 4.07 -1.47
C TYR A 137 -13.82 2.77 -1.53
N GLU A 138 -12.51 2.89 -1.32
CA GLU A 138 -11.58 1.77 -1.36
C GLU A 138 -10.48 1.97 -0.33
N VAL A 139 -10.00 0.85 0.19
CA VAL A 139 -8.88 0.80 1.12
C VAL A 139 -7.89 -0.26 0.70
N PHE A 140 -6.61 0.02 0.91
CA PHE A 140 -5.51 -0.81 0.45
C PHE A 140 -4.53 -1.02 1.59
N PHE A 141 -3.98 -2.23 1.67
CA PHE A 141 -2.84 -2.53 2.53
C PHE A 141 -1.80 -3.32 1.76
N GLY A 142 -0.53 -2.97 1.95
CA GLY A 142 0.55 -3.66 1.27
C GLY A 142 1.94 -3.23 1.74
N ARG A 143 2.95 -3.89 1.17
CA ARG A 143 4.36 -3.62 1.42
C ARG A 143 4.95 -2.77 0.32
N TRP A 144 5.78 -1.78 0.65
CA TRP A 144 6.53 -1.04 -0.35
C TRP A 144 7.53 -1.94 -1.08
N VAL A 145 7.41 -1.97 -2.41
CA VAL A 145 8.39 -2.57 -3.32
C VAL A 145 9.43 -1.55 -3.73
N ARG A 146 8.98 -0.31 -3.96
CA ARG A 146 9.82 0.83 -4.32
C ARG A 146 9.17 2.12 -3.85
N LYS A 147 9.94 2.94 -3.13
CA LYS A 147 9.63 4.35 -2.96
C LYS A 147 10.24 5.14 -4.12
N ILE A 148 9.45 5.97 -4.78
CA ILE A 148 9.97 6.90 -5.78
C ILE A 148 10.13 8.22 -5.03
N LEU A 149 11.39 8.50 -4.65
CA LEU A 149 11.74 9.76 -4.01
C LEU A 149 11.60 10.89 -5.04
N ARG A 150 10.88 11.94 -4.67
CA ARG A 150 11.08 13.28 -5.21
C ARG A 150 11.78 14.11 -4.15
#